data_AF-A0A7X6QF43-F1
#
_entry.id   AF-A0A7X6QF43-F1
#
_cell.length_a   1.000
_cell.length_b   1.000
_cell.length_c   1.000
_cell.angle_alpha   90.00
_cell.angle_beta   90.00
_cell.angle_gamma   90.00
#
_symmetry.space_group_name_H-M   'P 1'
#
loop_
_entity.id
_entity.type
_entity.pdbx_description
1 polymer ?
#
loop_
_entity_poly.entity_id
_entity_poly.type
_entity_poly.pdbx_seq_one_letter_code
_entity_poly.pdbx_strand_id
1 'polypeptide(L)'
;MDLTALENRIGYSFKDRQLLLEALTHPSFAYEQDLATRDNQRLEFLGDAVLQLIVTEDLFAENPDAPEGVMTKKRAGLVCEQTLTRIALSIDLGRFLRLGHGESLSGGGSNPSNLSDGVEAVLG
;
A
#
# COMPACT_ATOMS: atom_id res chain seq x y z
N MET A 1 -10.72 -15.27 -4.57
CA MET A 1 -9.40 -14.63 -4.69
C MET A 1 -8.41 -15.48 -3.93
N ASP A 2 -7.31 -15.89 -4.57
CA ASP A 2 -6.26 -16.70 -3.91
C ASP A 2 -5.19 -15.77 -3.31
N LEU A 3 -5.27 -15.52 -2.01
CA LEU A 3 -4.33 -14.63 -1.32
C LEU A 3 -2.92 -15.23 -1.19
N THR A 4 -2.78 -16.55 -1.29
CA THR A 4 -1.47 -17.20 -1.17
C THR A 4 -0.54 -16.82 -2.32
N ALA A 5 -1.10 -16.54 -3.50
CA ALA A 5 -0.32 -16.01 -4.62
C ALA A 5 0.31 -14.64 -4.30
N LEU A 6 -0.41 -13.75 -3.60
CA LEU A 6 0.12 -12.45 -3.18
C LEU A 6 1.13 -12.61 -2.04
N GLU A 7 0.80 -13.40 -1.01
CA GLU A 7 1.71 -13.73 0.11
C GLU A 7 3.07 -14.24 -0.38
N ASN A 8 3.07 -15.10 -1.41
CA ASN A 8 4.29 -15.60 -2.03
C ASN A 8 5.09 -14.51 -2.76
N ARG A 9 4.41 -13.55 -3.43
CA ARG A 9 5.08 -12.46 -4.15
C ARG A 9 5.71 -11.43 -3.21
N ILE A 10 5.06 -11.16 -2.08
CA ILE A 10 5.59 -10.24 -1.05
C ILE A 10 6.58 -10.95 -0.10
N GLY A 11 6.68 -12.28 -0.15
CA GLY A 11 7.57 -13.05 0.70
C GLY A 11 7.15 -13.11 2.18
N TYR A 12 5.87 -12.87 2.47
CA TYR A 12 5.32 -12.85 3.82
C TYR A 12 3.96 -13.55 3.87
N SER A 13 3.82 -14.51 4.80
CA SER A 13 2.55 -15.16 5.11
C SER A 13 1.92 -14.50 6.32
N PHE A 14 0.72 -13.95 6.15
CA PHE A 14 0.02 -13.26 7.22
C PHE A 14 -0.43 -14.25 8.30
N LYS A 15 -0.15 -13.92 9.57
CA LYS A 15 -0.66 -14.67 10.72
C LYS A 15 -2.18 -14.57 10.83
N ASP A 16 -2.71 -13.40 10.49
CA ASP A 16 -4.14 -13.15 10.35
C ASP A 16 -4.45 -12.65 8.94
N ARG A 17 -5.10 -13.50 8.13
CA ARG A 17 -5.50 -13.17 6.76
C ARG A 17 -6.61 -12.13 6.69
N GLN A 18 -7.31 -11.83 7.78
CA GLN A 18 -8.29 -10.74 7.80
C GLN A 18 -7.62 -9.38 7.61
N LEU A 19 -6.40 -9.20 8.13
CA LEU A 19 -5.63 -7.97 7.90
C LEU A 19 -5.29 -7.78 6.43
N LEU A 20 -4.82 -8.84 5.76
CA LEU A 20 -4.56 -8.78 4.32
C LEU A 20 -5.86 -8.51 3.52
N LEU A 21 -6.98 -9.11 3.93
CA LEU A 21 -8.27 -8.82 3.28
C LEU A 21 -8.71 -7.37 3.47
N GLU A 22 -8.53 -6.80 4.66
CA GLU A 22 -8.83 -5.39 4.97
C GLU A 22 -7.93 -4.46 4.15
N ALA A 23 -6.61 -4.71 4.12
CA ALA A 23 -5.64 -3.96 3.33
C ALA A 23 -5.96 -3.95 1.83
N LEU A 24 -6.54 -5.02 1.32
CA LEU A 24 -6.95 -5.15 -0.09
C LEU A 24 -8.36 -4.63 -0.38
N THR A 25 -9.08 -4.11 0.62
CA THR A 25 -10.47 -3.65 0.45
C THR A 25 -10.54 -2.15 0.26
N HIS A 26 -10.86 -1.72 -0.95
CA HIS A 26 -11.06 -0.30 -1.26
C HIS A 26 -12.41 0.20 -0.67
N PRO A 27 -12.53 1.50 -0.29
CA PRO A 27 -13.75 2.06 0.29
C PRO A 27 -15.00 1.84 -0.57
N SER A 28 -14.88 1.88 -1.90
CA SER A 28 -16.02 1.62 -2.80
C SER A 28 -16.58 0.20 -2.65
N PHE A 29 -15.72 -0.80 -2.40
CA PHE A 29 -16.17 -2.17 -2.16
C PHE A 29 -16.83 -2.28 -0.78
N ALA A 30 -16.21 -1.70 0.25
CA ALA A 30 -16.75 -1.73 1.61
C ALA A 30 -18.15 -1.07 1.66
N TYR A 31 -18.32 0.06 0.99
CA TYR A 31 -19.60 0.75 0.89
C TYR A 31 -20.67 -0.10 0.21
N GLU A 32 -20.36 -0.74 -0.93
CA GLU A 32 -21.31 -1.59 -1.65
C GLU A 32 -21.73 -2.85 -0.87
N GLN A 33 -20.87 -3.34 0.01
CA GLN A 33 -21.13 -4.54 0.82
C GLN A 33 -21.69 -4.24 2.21
N ASP A 34 -22.02 -2.97 2.52
CA ASP A 34 -22.46 -2.51 3.85
C ASP A 34 -21.48 -2.93 4.98
N LEU A 35 -20.18 -2.96 4.63
CA LEU A 35 -19.09 -3.25 5.57
C LEU A 35 -18.67 -1.94 6.22
N ALA A 36 -19.42 -1.56 7.25
CA ALA A 36 -19.41 -0.22 7.83
C ALA A 36 -18.09 0.28 8.47
N THR A 37 -16.89 -0.25 8.17
CA THR A 37 -15.56 0.26 8.62
C THR A 37 -14.34 -0.62 8.24
N ARG A 38 -14.45 -1.58 7.31
CA ARG A 38 -13.35 -2.53 6.99
C ARG A 38 -12.75 -2.32 5.62
N ASP A 39 -12.47 -1.07 5.29
CA ASP A 39 -11.63 -0.71 4.15
C ASP A 39 -10.18 -0.48 4.59
N ASN A 40 -9.33 -0.25 3.61
CA ASN A 40 -7.90 -0.15 3.77
C ASN A 40 -7.42 1.18 4.39
N GLN A 41 -8.27 2.20 4.56
CA GLN A 41 -7.82 3.57 4.88
C GLN A 41 -7.11 3.68 6.23
N ARG A 42 -7.51 2.87 7.21
CA ARG A 42 -6.85 2.86 8.53
C ARG A 42 -5.48 2.19 8.49
N LEU A 43 -5.34 1.15 7.68
CA LEU A 43 -4.07 0.46 7.47
C LEU A 43 -3.15 1.28 6.59
N GLU A 44 -3.67 1.95 5.56
CA GLU A 44 -2.96 2.93 4.74
C GLU A 44 -2.33 4.01 5.62
N PHE A 45 -3.13 4.64 6.49
CA PHE A 45 -2.65 5.66 7.43
C PHE A 45 -1.51 5.16 8.34
N LEU A 46 -1.60 3.92 8.82
CA LEU A 46 -0.54 3.31 9.63
C LEU A 46 0.70 2.99 8.77
N GLY A 47 0.48 2.44 7.58
CA GLY A 47 1.51 1.99 6.66
C GLY A 47 2.35 3.12 6.09
N ASP A 48 1.76 4.28 5.81
CA ASP A 48 2.50 5.50 5.43
C ASP A 48 3.51 5.88 6.54
N ALA A 49 3.07 5.91 7.81
CA ALA A 49 3.96 6.22 8.92
C ALA A 49 5.08 5.17 9.09
N VAL A 50 4.76 3.88 8.92
CA VAL A 50 5.74 2.78 8.96
C VAL A 50 6.76 2.92 7.83
N LEU A 51 6.30 3.15 6.60
CA LEU A 51 7.16 3.35 5.43
C LEU A 51 8.07 4.56 5.59
N GLN A 52 7.52 5.69 6.05
CA GLN A 52 8.31 6.88 6.34
C GLN A 52 9.40 6.63 7.37
N LEU A 53 9.11 5.87 8.42
CA LEU A 53 10.10 5.53 9.45
C LEU A 53 11.25 4.70 8.86
N ILE A 54 10.92 3.60 8.17
CA ILE A 54 11.92 2.69 7.57
C ILE A 54 12.83 3.44 6.60
N VAL A 55 12.25 4.20 5.67
CA VAL A 55 13.04 4.96 4.69
C VAL A 55 13.85 6.08 5.35
N THR A 56 13.32 6.70 6.41
CA THR A 56 14.07 7.71 7.16
C THR A 56 15.26 7.09 7.90
N GLU A 57 15.09 5.93 8.51
CA GLU A 57 16.15 5.20 9.21
C GLU A 57 17.28 4.82 8.25
N ASP A 58 16.95 4.25 7.08
CA ASP A 58 17.92 3.90 6.05
C ASP A 58 18.68 5.13 5.55
N LEU A 59 17.95 6.21 5.21
CA LEU A 59 18.57 7.45 4.74
C LEU A 59 19.48 8.08 5.80
N PHE A 60 19.09 8.05 7.07
CA PHE A 60 19.89 8.56 8.18
C PHE A 60 21.18 7.76 8.34
N ALA A 61 21.10 6.43 8.29
CA ALA A 61 22.25 5.55 8.45
C ALA A 61 23.24 5.65 7.26
N GLU A 62 22.74 5.73 6.03
CA GLU A 62 23.57 5.78 4.82
C GLU A 62 24.20 7.16 4.55
N ASN A 63 23.69 8.23 5.18
CA ASN A 63 24.11 9.61 4.89
C ASN A 63 24.51 10.38 6.16
N PRO A 64 25.52 9.92 6.93
CA PRO A 64 25.84 10.47 8.26
C PRO A 64 26.22 11.96 8.27
N ASP A 65 26.77 12.46 7.16
CA ASP A 65 27.20 13.86 7.02
C ASP A 65 26.22 14.73 6.20
N ALA A 66 25.08 14.17 5.76
CA ALA A 66 24.14 14.91 4.93
C ALA A 66 23.27 15.86 5.77
N PRO A 67 23.00 17.08 5.30
CA PRO A 67 22.01 17.95 5.91
C PRO A 67 20.61 17.33 5.88
N GLU A 68 19.79 17.60 6.91
CA GLU A 68 18.41 17.12 7.02
C GLU A 68 17.59 17.39 5.74
N GLY A 69 17.63 18.60 5.18
CA GLY A 69 16.89 18.94 3.96
C GLY A 69 17.26 18.10 2.73
N VAL A 70 18.49 17.58 2.65
CA VAL A 70 18.90 16.65 1.58
C VAL A 70 18.24 15.29 1.78
N MET A 71 18.25 14.76 3.01
CA MET A 71 17.60 13.49 3.35
C MET A 71 16.08 13.58 3.17
N THR A 72 15.46 14.67 3.61
CA THR A 72 14.02 14.92 3.41
C THR A 72 13.65 14.96 1.93
N LYS A 73 14.46 15.61 1.08
CA LYS A 73 14.24 15.61 -0.38
C LYS A 73 14.39 14.22 -0.99
N LYS A 74 15.37 13.43 -0.55
CA LYS A 74 15.54 12.03 -0.99
C LYS A 74 14.34 11.18 -0.59
N ARG A 75 13.90 11.27 0.68
CA ARG A 75 12.73 10.56 1.20
C ARG A 75 11.49 10.86 0.37
N ALA A 76 11.21 12.13 0.07
CA ALA A 76 10.06 12.51 -0.74
C ALA A 76 10.08 11.95 -2.17
N GLY A 77 11.26 11.62 -2.71
CA GLY A 77 11.38 10.95 -4.01
C GLY A 77 11.21 9.42 -3.95
N LEU A 78 11.46 8.83 -2.77
CA LEU A 78 11.31 7.39 -2.53
C LEU A 78 9.91 7.02 -2.06
N VAL A 79 9.37 7.80 -1.13
CA VAL A 79 8.03 7.67 -0.56
C VAL A 79 7.10 8.60 -1.33
N CYS A 80 6.66 8.14 -2.49
CA CYS A 80 5.72 8.86 -3.34
C CYS A 80 4.84 7.91 -4.16
N GLU A 81 3.66 8.38 -4.57
CA GLU A 81 2.67 7.60 -5.33
C GLU A 81 3.29 6.90 -6.55
N GLN A 82 4.18 7.58 -7.27
CA GLN A 82 4.81 7.02 -8.46
C GLN A 82 5.68 5.79 -8.13
N THR A 83 6.46 5.86 -7.04
CA THR A 83 7.30 4.75 -6.61
C THR A 83 6.46 3.60 -6.07
N LEU A 84 5.43 3.91 -5.27
CA LEU A 84 4.53 2.92 -4.69
C LEU A 84 3.68 2.22 -5.75
N THR A 85 3.16 2.95 -6.74
CA THR A 85 2.49 2.38 -7.91
C THR A 85 3.40 1.37 -8.63
N ARG A 86 4.67 1.71 -8.83
CA ARG A 86 5.63 0.80 -9.48
C ARG A 86 5.86 -0.47 -8.65
N ILE A 87 5.90 -0.36 -7.33
CA ILE A 87 5.98 -1.52 -6.42
C ILE A 87 4.70 -2.37 -6.53
N ALA A 88 3.53 -1.74 -6.47
CA ALA A 88 2.24 -2.42 -6.60
C ALA A 88 2.15 -3.22 -7.91
N LEU A 89 2.61 -2.64 -9.02
CA LEU A 89 2.65 -3.30 -10.33
C LEU A 89 3.63 -4.48 -10.37
N SER A 90 4.80 -4.38 -9.71
CA SER A 90 5.80 -5.45 -9.71
C SER A 90 5.31 -6.70 -8.96
N ILE A 91 4.45 -6.52 -7.95
CA ILE A 91 3.80 -7.60 -7.21
C ILE A 91 2.37 -7.92 -7.71
N ASP A 92 1.92 -7.27 -8.79
CA ASP A 92 0.59 -7.47 -9.40
C ASP A 92 -0.57 -7.23 -8.40
N LEU A 93 -0.37 -6.29 -7.46
CA LEU A 93 -1.29 -6.01 -6.35
C LEU A 93 -2.70 -5.66 -6.85
N GLY A 94 -2.79 -4.93 -7.96
CA GLY A 94 -4.05 -4.47 -8.53
C GLY A 94 -5.09 -5.58 -8.80
N ARG A 95 -4.64 -6.80 -9.09
CA ARG A 95 -5.54 -7.96 -9.30
C ARG A 95 -6.15 -8.49 -8.00
N PHE A 96 -5.56 -8.15 -6.86
CA PHE A 96 -6.00 -8.53 -5.53
C PHE A 96 -6.83 -7.44 -4.85
N LEU A 97 -6.90 -6.24 -5.42
CA LEU A 97 -7.77 -5.18 -4.88
C LEU A 97 -9.24 -5.58 -5.04
N ARG A 98 -9.98 -5.45 -3.95
CA ARG A 98 -11.44 -5.59 -3.92
C ARG A 98 -12.03 -4.21 -4.13
N LEU A 99 -12.62 -4.02 -5.31
CA LEU A 99 -13.16 -2.76 -5.78
C LEU A 99 -14.67 -2.90 -5.95
N GLY A 100 -15.42 -1.86 -5.59
CA GLY A 100 -16.85 -1.77 -5.92
C GLY A 100 -17.06 -1.83 -7.43
N HIS A 101 -18.27 -2.17 -7.87
CA HIS A 101 -18.59 -2.37 -9.27
C HIS A 101 -18.21 -1.15 -10.15
N GLY A 102 -18.57 0.05 -9.70
CA GLY A 102 -18.26 1.28 -10.43
C GLY A 102 -16.74 1.53 -10.55
N GLU A 103 -16.01 1.33 -9.46
CA GLU A 103 -14.55 1.49 -9.40
C GLU A 103 -13.82 0.43 -10.22
N SER A 104 -14.34 -0.79 -10.26
CA SER A 104 -13.79 -1.84 -11.12
C SER A 104 -13.97 -1.52 -12.59
N LEU A 105 -15.12 -0.94 -13.00
CA LEU A 105 -15.40 -0.57 -14.39
C LEU A 105 -14.55 0.61 -14.88
N SER A 106 -14.19 1.54 -13.99
CA SER A 106 -13.29 2.66 -14.29
C SER A 106 -11.81 2.27 -14.35
N GLY A 107 -11.49 0.99 -14.08
CA GLY A 107 -10.10 0.51 -14.09
C GLY A 107 -9.36 0.75 -12.78
N GLY A 108 -10.05 0.78 -11.64
CA GLY A 108 -9.48 1.03 -10.33
C GLY A 108 -8.30 0.13 -9.93
N GLY A 109 -8.20 -1.09 -10.49
CA GLY A 109 -7.07 -2.00 -10.26
C GLY A 109 -5.78 -1.58 -10.96
N SER A 110 -5.85 -0.59 -11.84
CA SER A 110 -4.71 0.04 -12.51
C SER A 110 -4.58 1.53 -12.15
N ASN A 111 -5.43 2.03 -11.25
CA ASN A 111 -5.40 3.42 -10.81
C ASN A 111 -4.18 3.64 -9.88
N PRO A 112 -3.31 4.64 -10.15
CA PRO A 112 -2.11 4.87 -9.35
C PRO A 112 -2.38 5.10 -7.86
N SER A 113 -3.41 5.88 -7.52
CA SER A 113 -3.75 6.17 -6.12
C SER A 113 -4.20 4.90 -5.40
N ASN A 114 -5.16 4.15 -5.95
CA ASN A 114 -5.61 2.88 -5.35
C ASN A 114 -4.47 1.86 -5.18
N LEU A 115 -3.51 1.84 -6.12
CA LEU A 115 -2.34 0.97 -6.05
C LEU A 115 -1.35 1.42 -4.97
N SER A 116 -1.12 2.73 -4.85
CA SER A 116 -0.27 3.32 -3.81
C SER A 116 -0.85 3.05 -2.43
N ASP A 117 -2.13 3.38 -2.23
CA ASP A 117 -2.84 3.20 -0.96
C ASP A 117 -2.88 1.72 -0.56
N GLY A 118 -3.06 0.82 -1.54
CA GLY A 118 -3.00 -0.63 -1.31
C GLY A 118 -1.62 -1.11 -0.85
N VAL A 119 -0.53 -0.52 -1.33
CA VAL A 119 0.83 -0.86 -0.87
C VAL A 119 1.03 -0.41 0.57
N GLU A 120 0.65 0.83 0.89
CA GLU A 120 0.72 1.35 2.26
C GLU A 120 -0.14 0.52 3.21
N ALA A 121 -1.36 0.19 2.81
CA ALA A 121 -2.24 -0.65 3.64
C ALA A 121 -1.73 -2.07 3.87
N VAL A 122 -0.97 -2.65 2.94
CA VAL A 122 -0.31 -3.96 3.15
C VAL A 122 0.89 -3.85 4.11
N LEU A 123 1.52 -2.68 4.20
CA LEU A 123 2.62 -2.40 5.12
C LEU A 123 2.15 -2.08 6.55
N GLY A 124 0.95 -1.53 6.71
CA GLY A 124 0.34 -1.22 8.01
C GLY A 124 -0.12 -2.46 8.77
#